data_AF-A0AAV4G2R3-F1
#
_entry.id   AF-A0AAV4G2R3-F1
#
_cell.length_a   1.000
_cell.length_b   1.000
_cell.length_c   1.000
_cell.angle_alpha   90.00
_cell.angle_beta   90.00
_cell.angle_gamma   90.00
#
_symmetry.space_group_name_H-M   'P 1'
#
loop_
_entity.id
_entity.type
_entity.pdbx_description
1 polymer ?
#
loop_
_entity_poly.entity_id
_entity_poly.type
_entity_poly.pdbx_seq_one_letter_code
_entity_poly.pdbx_strand_id
1 'polypeptide(L)'
;MSLITQLTCVCGLLLVWSSSSDAHGRLWDPPSRSSMWRRGFNVPANYQDNELFCGGFTMVPIIETVRESGDLPFLNALRGKKRQTAPRR
;
A
#
# COMPACT_ATOMS: atom_id res chain seq x y z
N MET A 1 -14.61 -39.80 29.25
CA MET A 1 -14.23 -38.46 28.77
C MET A 1 -15.49 -37.80 28.22
N SER A 2 -16.02 -36.78 28.89
CA SER A 2 -17.28 -36.14 28.54
C SER A 2 -17.20 -35.40 27.19
N LEU A 3 -18.24 -35.51 26.37
CA LEU A 3 -18.36 -34.82 25.07
C LEU A 3 -18.14 -33.31 25.18
N ILE A 4 -18.60 -32.72 26.29
CA ILE A 4 -18.43 -31.31 26.64
C ILE A 4 -16.95 -30.93 26.69
N THR A 5 -16.11 -31.77 27.31
CA THR A 5 -14.68 -31.53 27.45
C THR A 5 -13.95 -31.56 26.11
N GLN A 6 -14.39 -32.41 25.17
CA GLN A 6 -13.79 -32.46 23.83
C GLN A 6 -14.16 -31.23 23.00
N LEU A 7 -15.43 -30.81 23.04
CA LEU A 7 -15.90 -29.59 22.36
C LEU A 7 -15.15 -28.35 22.85
N THR A 8 -14.96 -28.21 24.17
CA THR A 8 -14.22 -27.08 24.74
C THR A 8 -12.75 -27.06 24.31
N CYS A 9 -12.08 -28.22 24.27
CA CYS A 9 -10.69 -28.29 23.82
C CYS A 9 -10.53 -27.95 22.34
N VAL A 10 -11.43 -28.45 21.48
CA VAL A 10 -11.38 -28.16 20.04
C VAL A 10 -11.62 -26.68 19.76
N CYS A 11 -12.63 -26.06 20.41
CA CYS A 11 -12.87 -24.63 20.29
C CYS A 11 -11.67 -23.80 20.77
N GLY A 12 -11.07 -24.16 21.90
CA GLY A 12 -9.88 -23.49 22.43
C GLY A 12 -8.69 -23.55 21.46
N LEU A 13 -8.45 -24.71 20.86
CA LEU A 13 -7.41 -24.88 19.85
C LEU A 13 -7.68 -24.02 18.61
N LEU A 14 -8.91 -24.02 18.07
CA LEU A 14 -9.25 -23.23 16.88
C LEU A 14 -9.07 -21.71 17.09
N LEU A 15 -9.35 -21.19 18.29
CA LEU A 15 -9.16 -19.77 18.60
C LEU A 15 -7.68 -19.38 18.66
N VAL A 16 -6.81 -20.27 19.15
CA VAL A 16 -5.36 -20.04 19.21
C VAL A 16 -4.71 -20.11 17.82
N TRP A 17 -5.33 -20.82 16.88
CA TRP A 17 -4.79 -21.02 15.53
C TRP A 17 -5.11 -19.88 14.55
N SER A 18 -5.93 -18.89 14.93
CA SER A 18 -6.12 -17.69 14.10
C SER A 18 -4.90 -16.76 14.24
N SER A 19 -3.86 -17.05 13.46
CA SER A 19 -2.63 -16.28 13.36
C SER A 19 -2.79 -15.03 12.46
N SER A 20 -1.88 -14.07 12.69
CA SER A 20 -1.74 -12.75 12.08
C SER A 20 -2.50 -12.49 10.78
N SER A 21 -3.45 -11.56 10.82
CA SER A 21 -4.07 -10.97 9.63
C SER A 21 -3.18 -9.86 9.05
N ASP A 22 -2.89 -9.91 7.75
CA ASP A 22 -2.23 -8.83 7.02
C ASP A 22 -3.26 -7.74 6.65
N ALA A 23 -3.39 -6.74 7.52
CA ALA A 23 -4.40 -5.69 7.39
C ALA A 23 -3.85 -4.48 6.62
N HIS A 24 -4.57 -4.10 5.56
CA HIS A 24 -4.26 -2.95 4.72
C HIS A 24 -5.29 -1.83 4.92
N GLY A 25 -4.82 -0.58 4.89
CA GLY A 25 -5.62 0.60 5.25
C GLY A 25 -5.81 1.56 4.08
N ARG A 26 -6.97 2.23 4.05
CA ARG A 26 -7.25 3.35 3.16
C ARG A 26 -7.94 4.48 3.90
N LEU A 27 -7.80 5.70 3.41
CA LEU A 27 -8.57 6.83 3.91
C LEU A 27 -9.98 6.82 3.28
N TRP A 28 -10.99 6.59 4.12
CA TRP A 28 -12.38 6.44 3.70
C TRP A 28 -13.19 7.75 3.74
N ASP A 29 -12.87 8.63 4.68
CA ASP A 29 -13.53 9.93 4.84
C ASP A 29 -12.53 11.00 5.35
N PRO A 30 -12.25 12.06 4.56
CA PRO A 30 -12.65 12.22 3.16
C PRO A 30 -12.03 11.12 2.28
N PRO A 31 -12.71 10.65 1.21
CA PRO A 31 -12.18 9.58 0.39
C PRO A 31 -10.85 9.98 -0.26
N SER A 32 -9.82 9.14 -0.14
CA SER A 32 -8.57 9.35 -0.85
C SER A 32 -8.78 9.38 -2.37
N ARG A 33 -7.88 10.02 -3.14
CA ARG A 33 -7.92 10.03 -4.61
C ARG A 33 -8.08 8.62 -5.21
N SER A 34 -7.47 7.62 -4.60
CA SER A 34 -7.53 6.22 -5.05
C SER A 34 -8.84 5.53 -4.69
N SER A 35 -9.55 6.00 -3.66
CA SER A 35 -10.83 5.42 -3.19
C SER A 35 -12.06 6.16 -3.70
N MET A 36 -11.89 7.30 -4.38
CA MET A 36 -12.96 8.15 -4.90
C MET A 36 -13.91 7.39 -5.85
N TRP A 37 -13.41 6.49 -6.70
CA TRP A 37 -14.27 5.73 -7.62
C TRP A 37 -15.36 4.92 -6.88
N ARG A 38 -15.08 4.46 -5.65
CA ARG A 38 -16.06 3.72 -4.82
C ARG A 38 -17.19 4.60 -4.28
N ARG A 39 -17.02 5.93 -4.31
CA ARG A 39 -18.02 6.92 -3.93
C ARG A 39 -18.75 7.52 -5.14
N GLY A 40 -18.53 7.00 -6.35
CA GLY A 40 -19.23 7.43 -7.57
C GLY A 40 -18.60 8.63 -8.28
N PHE A 41 -17.38 9.04 -7.92
CA PHE A 41 -16.66 10.07 -8.68
C PHE A 41 -16.20 9.54 -10.04
N ASN A 42 -16.18 10.40 -11.05
CA ASN A 42 -15.68 10.08 -12.39
C ASN A 42 -14.14 10.04 -12.44
N VAL A 43 -13.56 9.01 -11.82
CA VAL A 43 -12.12 8.71 -11.86
C VAL A 43 -11.92 7.24 -12.21
N PRO A 44 -10.79 6.88 -12.85
CA PRO A 44 -10.48 5.47 -13.12
C PRO A 44 -10.47 4.65 -11.82
N ALA A 45 -11.03 3.44 -11.87
CA ALA A 45 -11.09 2.56 -10.71
C ALA A 45 -9.70 2.03 -10.36
N ASN A 46 -9.29 2.23 -9.10
CA ASN A 46 -8.11 1.59 -8.52
C ASN A 46 -8.57 0.56 -7.48
N TYR A 47 -8.50 -0.73 -7.83
CA TYR A 47 -8.94 -1.80 -6.95
C TYR A 47 -8.01 -2.06 -5.76
N GLN A 48 -6.76 -1.61 -5.84
CA GLN A 48 -5.73 -1.71 -4.79
C GLN A 48 -5.64 -0.41 -3.98
N ASP A 49 -6.77 0.27 -3.77
CA ASP A 49 -6.84 1.55 -3.05
C ASP A 49 -6.51 1.46 -1.56
N ASN A 50 -6.37 0.24 -1.03
CA ASN A 50 -5.93 -0.13 0.32
C ASN A 50 -4.43 -0.39 0.45
N GLU A 51 -3.68 -0.51 -0.65
CA GLU A 51 -2.27 -0.96 -0.67
C GLU A 51 -1.32 0.15 -1.16
N LEU A 52 -1.57 1.39 -0.75
CA LEU A 52 -0.79 2.55 -1.20
C LEU A 52 0.48 2.72 -0.35
N PHE A 53 1.52 1.94 -0.66
CA PHE A 53 2.81 1.93 0.04
C PHE A 53 3.71 3.16 -0.21
N CYS A 54 3.17 4.37 -0.35
CA CYS A 54 3.93 5.61 -0.53
C CYS A 54 4.97 5.61 -1.68
N GLY A 55 4.81 4.75 -2.71
CA GLY A 55 5.77 4.62 -3.82
C GLY A 55 6.43 3.25 -3.96
N GLY A 56 6.08 2.28 -3.11
CA GLY A 56 6.53 0.89 -3.20
C GLY A 56 7.33 0.46 -1.97
N PHE A 57 7.22 -0.81 -1.59
CA PHE A 57 7.95 -1.39 -0.46
C PHE A 57 9.44 -1.56 -0.78
N THR A 58 9.74 -1.90 -2.03
CA THR A 58 11.11 -1.94 -2.56
C THR A 58 11.52 -0.51 -2.89
N MET A 59 12.29 0.13 -2.00
CA MET A 59 13.03 1.33 -2.40
C MET A 59 13.97 0.93 -3.53
N VAL A 60 13.59 1.19 -4.76
CA VAL A 60 14.54 1.09 -5.85
C VAL A 60 15.38 2.36 -5.79
N PRO A 61 16.70 2.28 -5.51
CA PRO A 61 17.54 3.46 -5.56
C PRO A 61 17.42 4.05 -6.97
N ILE A 62 16.91 5.27 -7.06
CA ILE A 62 16.73 5.99 -8.33
C ILE A 62 18.05 6.05 -9.11
N ILE A 63 19.19 6.05 -8.41
CA ILE A 63 20.50 6.09 -9.05
C ILE A 63 20.80 4.78 -9.80
N GLU A 64 20.39 3.62 -9.26
CA GLU A 64 20.69 2.31 -9.86
C GLU A 64 19.81 2.05 -11.09
N THR A 65 18.50 2.30 -10.98
CA THR A 65 17.55 2.11 -12.10
C THR A 65 17.81 3.04 -13.26
N VAL A 66 18.14 4.31 -12.99
CA VAL A 66 18.38 5.27 -14.06
C VAL A 66 19.74 5.00 -14.74
N ARG A 67 20.71 4.42 -14.03
CA ARG A 67 21.97 3.98 -14.63
C ARG A 67 21.76 2.77 -15.54
N GLU A 68 20.91 1.83 -15.15
CA GLU A 68 20.59 0.64 -15.95
C GLU A 68 19.68 0.94 -17.15
N SER A 69 18.73 1.88 -17.04
CA SER A 69 17.80 2.19 -18.14
C SER A 69 18.45 2.95 -19.29
N GLY A 70 19.66 3.48 -19.12
CA GLY A 70 20.38 4.22 -20.17
C GLY A 70 19.70 5.54 -20.56
N ASP A 71 18.71 6.00 -19.80
CA ASP A 71 17.95 7.24 -20.05
C ASP A 71 18.74 8.49 -19.68
N LEU A 72 19.91 8.66 -20.28
CA LEU A 72 20.70 9.90 -20.32
C LEU A 72 19.86 11.18 -20.52
N PRO A 73 18.80 11.21 -21.37
CA PRO A 73 17.93 12.38 -21.44
C PRO A 73 17.19 12.71 -20.13
N PHE A 74 16.75 11.70 -19.36
CA PHE A 74 16.13 11.92 -18.03
C PHE A 74 17.16 12.40 -17.00
N LEU A 75 18.36 11.83 -16.99
CA LEU A 75 19.46 12.28 -16.12
C LEU A 75 19.86 13.73 -16.42
N ASN A 76 19.96 14.10 -17.69
CA ASN A 76 20.24 15.48 -18.10
C ASN A 76 19.08 16.42 -17.72
N ALA A 77 17.84 15.95 -17.72
CA ALA A 77 16.68 16.74 -17.27
C ALA A 77 16.62 16.94 -15.75
N LEU A 78 17.22 16.03 -14.97
CA LEU A 78 17.37 16.17 -13.51
C LEU A 78 18.61 16.98 -13.12
N ARG A 79 19.63 17.05 -13.97
CA ARG A 79 20.85 17.82 -13.73
C ARG A 79 20.54 19.33 -13.75
N GLY A 80 20.30 19.90 -12.58
CA GLY A 80 20.09 21.35 -12.39
C GLY A 80 18.68 21.76 -11.96
N LYS A 81 17.72 20.83 -11.89
CA LYS A 81 16.42 21.13 -11.27
C LYS A 81 16.57 21.13 -9.75
N LYS A 82 16.79 22.30 -9.15
CA LYS A 82 16.56 22.48 -7.70
C LYS A 82 15.14 21.99 -7.41
N ARG A 83 15.02 21.07 -6.45
CA ARG A 83 13.76 20.55 -5.91
C ARG A 83 12.77 21.71 -5.78
N GLN A 84 11.76 21.77 -6.64
CA GLN A 84 10.64 22.68 -6.44
C GLN A 84 9.89 22.15 -5.22
N THR A 85 10.25 22.63 -4.04
CA THR A 85 9.42 22.47 -2.86
C THR A 85 8.14 23.23 -3.14
N ALA A 86 7.04 22.51 -3.37
CA ALA A 86 5.71 23.11 -3.47
C ALA A 86 5.50 24.03 -2.26
N PRO A 87 4.99 25.27 -2.45
CA PRO A 87 4.74 26.15 -1.32
C PRO A 87 3.74 25.46 -0.38
N ARG A 88 4.10 25.35 0.91
CA ARG A 88 3.12 25.03 1.95
C ARG A 88 2.14 26.19 1.97
N ARG A 89 0.86 25.91 1.72
CA ARG A 89 -0.21 26.85 2.02
C ARG A 89 -0.26 27.13 3.52
#